data_AF-A0A1S7RJ89-F1
#
_entry.id   AF-A0A1S7RJ89-F1
#
_cell.length_a   1.000
_cell.length_b   1.000
_cell.length_c   1.000
_cell.angle_alpha   90.00
_cell.angle_beta   90.00
_cell.angle_gamma   90.00
#
_symmetry.space_group_name_H-M   'P 1'
#
loop_
_entity.id
_entity.type
_entity.pdbx_description
1 polymer ?
#
loop_
_entity_poly.entity_id
_entity_poly.type
_entity_poly.pdbx_seq_one_letter_code
_entity_poly.pdbx_strand_id
1 'polypeptide(L)'
;MQKRADQLLVVEELRERLERIGNGPERLHETLPFGVDAIDHHLPGGGLKLGCLHELSGGGNGAADGAAAALFAAGVAARLSGKVFMVCHPAGSVHAGPDAGRPVAEPAHHR
;
A
#
# COMPACT_ATOMS: atom_id res chain seq x y z
N MET A 1 30.75 -9.62 -14.17
CA MET A 1 29.63 -10.56 -14.46
C MET A 1 29.21 -11.36 -13.23
N GLN A 2 30.14 -11.98 -12.48
CA GLN A 2 29.86 -12.75 -11.26
C GLN A 2 28.97 -12.03 -10.22
N LYS A 3 29.29 -10.77 -9.88
CA LYS A 3 28.53 -9.97 -8.90
C LYS A 3 27.03 -9.79 -9.25
N ARG A 4 26.69 -9.77 -10.54
CA ARG A 4 25.29 -9.65 -11.01
C ARG A 4 24.54 -10.98 -10.89
N ALA A 5 25.24 -12.10 -11.12
CA ALA A 5 24.68 -13.44 -10.93
C ALA A 5 24.44 -13.74 -9.44
N ASP A 6 25.40 -13.38 -8.57
CA ASP A 6 25.24 -13.52 -7.12
C ASP A 6 24.09 -12.65 -6.59
N GLN A 7 23.91 -11.43 -7.12
CA GLN A 7 22.77 -10.57 -6.78
C GLN A 7 21.42 -11.17 -7.20
N LEU A 8 21.34 -11.79 -8.37
CA LEU A 8 20.11 -12.44 -8.83
C LEU A 8 19.76 -13.65 -7.96
N LEU A 9 20.77 -14.44 -7.56
CA LEU A 9 20.57 -15.56 -6.63
C LEU A 9 20.05 -15.09 -5.27
N VAL A 10 20.59 -14.00 -4.73
CA VAL A 10 20.12 -13.43 -3.46
C VAL A 10 18.68 -12.88 -3.58
N VAL A 11 18.33 -12.25 -4.70
CA VAL A 11 16.95 -11.79 -4.93
C VAL A 11 15.99 -12.96 -5.03
N GLU A 12 16.40 -14.04 -5.69
CA GLU A 12 15.56 -15.24 -5.84
C GLU A 12 15.36 -15.95 -4.50
N GLU A 13 16.42 -16.13 -3.71
CA GLU A 13 16.32 -16.67 -2.34
C GLU A 13 15.41 -15.81 -1.46
N LEU A 14 15.50 -14.48 -1.58
CA LEU A 14 14.63 -13.57 -0.84
C LEU A 14 13.17 -13.72 -1.27
N ARG A 15 12.89 -13.85 -2.57
CA ARG A 15 11.54 -14.07 -3.10
C ARG A 15 10.96 -15.38 -2.59
N GLU A 16 11.70 -16.48 -2.69
CA GLU A 16 11.26 -17.78 -2.15
C GLU A 16 10.94 -17.69 -0.65
N ARG A 17 11.77 -16.96 0.11
CA ARG A 17 11.58 -16.78 1.54
C ARG A 17 10.36 -15.92 1.87
N LEU A 18 10.11 -14.87 1.09
CA LEU A 18 8.93 -14.02 1.22
C LEU A 18 7.67 -14.78 0.83
N GLU A 19 7.71 -15.60 -0.22
CA GLU A 19 6.59 -16.45 -0.62
C GLU A 19 6.22 -17.46 0.48
N ARG A 20 7.21 -18.09 1.10
CA ARG A 20 6.96 -19.02 2.22
C ARG A 20 6.33 -18.35 3.45
N ILE A 21 6.60 -17.07 3.67
CA ILE A 21 6.04 -16.31 4.82
C ILE A 21 4.69 -15.70 4.47
N GLY A 22 4.54 -15.21 3.23
CA GLY A 22 3.37 -14.48 2.76
C GLY A 22 2.24 -15.36 2.24
N ASN A 23 2.54 -16.57 1.75
CA ASN A 23 1.56 -17.48 1.20
C ASN A 23 1.21 -18.56 2.23
N GLY A 24 0.09 -18.38 2.93
CA GLY A 24 -0.69 -19.51 3.44
C GLY A 24 -1.11 -20.44 2.29
N PRO A 25 -1.72 -21.62 2.56
CA PRO A 25 -2.06 -22.59 1.52
C PRO A 25 -2.72 -21.89 0.34
N GLU A 26 -2.22 -22.18 -0.89
CA GLU A 26 -2.63 -21.60 -2.17
C GLU A 26 -4.15 -21.68 -2.33
N ARG A 27 -4.86 -20.73 -1.74
CA ARG A 27 -6.27 -20.53 -2.01
C ARG A 27 -6.30 -19.73 -3.30
N LEU A 28 -7.08 -20.21 -4.25
CA LEU A 28 -7.49 -19.38 -5.38
C LEU A 28 -8.26 -18.20 -4.80
N HIS A 29 -7.54 -17.10 -4.59
CA HIS A 29 -8.11 -15.85 -4.12
C HIS A 29 -8.74 -15.16 -5.33
N GLU A 30 -10.02 -14.83 -5.23
CA GLU A 30 -10.67 -13.93 -6.18
C GLU A 30 -9.89 -12.61 -6.25
N THR A 31 -9.85 -11.97 -7.42
CA THR A 31 -9.18 -10.68 -7.62
C THR A 31 -10.20 -9.57 -7.86
N LEU A 32 -9.94 -8.40 -7.26
CA LEU A 32 -10.68 -7.17 -7.50
C LEU A 32 -9.91 -6.28 -8.49
N PRO A 33 -10.30 -6.23 -9.77
CA PRO A 33 -9.65 -5.37 -10.76
C PRO A 33 -9.93 -3.89 -10.46
N PHE A 34 -9.02 -2.98 -10.81
CA PHE A 34 -9.25 -1.54 -10.79
C PHE A 34 -10.20 -1.08 -11.90
N GLY A 35 -10.38 -1.87 -12.96
CA GLY A 35 -11.17 -1.46 -14.12
C GLY A 35 -10.45 -0.42 -14.97
N VAL A 36 -9.13 -0.32 -14.79
CA VAL A 36 -8.23 0.59 -15.51
C VAL A 36 -7.11 -0.28 -16.04
N ASP A 37 -7.13 -0.56 -17.34
CA ASP A 37 -6.21 -1.50 -17.99
C ASP A 37 -4.74 -1.15 -17.73
N ALA A 38 -4.42 0.15 -17.75
CA ALA A 38 -3.08 0.66 -17.45
C ALA A 38 -2.57 0.30 -16.04
N ILE A 39 -3.47 0.00 -15.09
CA ILE A 39 -3.13 -0.48 -13.74
C ILE A 39 -3.19 -2.00 -13.71
N ASP A 40 -4.31 -2.59 -14.15
CA ASP A 40 -4.60 -4.01 -13.97
C ASP A 40 -3.58 -4.92 -14.66
N HIS A 41 -3.08 -4.54 -15.84
CA HIS A 41 -2.07 -5.33 -16.55
C HIS A 41 -0.72 -5.42 -15.82
N HIS A 42 -0.41 -4.46 -14.94
CA HIS A 42 0.80 -4.45 -14.15
C HIS A 42 0.68 -5.26 -12.84
N LEU A 43 -0.53 -5.66 -12.46
CA LEU A 43 -0.79 -6.38 -11.21
C LEU A 43 -0.86 -7.90 -11.44
N PRO A 44 -0.15 -8.71 -10.63
CA PRO A 44 -0.27 -10.17 -10.70
C PRO A 44 -1.73 -10.63 -10.51
N GLY A 45 -2.29 -11.28 -11.52
CA GLY A 45 -3.68 -11.74 -11.50
C GLY A 45 -4.72 -10.66 -11.87
N GLY A 46 -4.29 -9.51 -12.39
CA GLY A 46 -5.18 -8.49 -12.96
C GLY A 46 -5.92 -7.62 -11.95
N GLY A 47 -5.45 -7.54 -10.71
CA GLY A 47 -6.10 -6.75 -9.66
C GLY A 47 -5.60 -7.06 -8.25
N LEU A 48 -6.33 -6.56 -7.24
CA LEU A 48 -6.05 -6.82 -5.83
C LEU A 48 -6.60 -8.19 -5.41
N LYS A 49 -5.74 -9.11 -4.98
CA LYS A 49 -6.16 -10.42 -4.44
C LYS A 49 -6.99 -10.23 -3.16
N LEU A 50 -8.19 -10.79 -3.12
CA LEU A 50 -9.04 -10.78 -1.92
C LEU A 50 -8.46 -11.70 -0.84
N GLY A 51 -8.58 -11.34 0.43
CA GLY A 51 -7.99 -12.11 1.53
C GLY A 51 -6.48 -11.90 1.72
N CYS A 52 -5.88 -10.97 0.97
CA CYS A 52 -4.51 -10.49 1.18
C CYS A 52 -4.52 -9.08 1.80
N LEU A 53 -3.40 -8.71 2.43
CA LEU A 53 -3.16 -7.34 2.88
C LEU A 53 -2.63 -6.50 1.72
N HIS A 54 -3.26 -5.35 1.47
CA HIS A 54 -2.80 -4.36 0.49
C HIS A 54 -2.46 -3.07 1.21
N GLU A 55 -1.25 -2.56 0.98
CA GLU A 55 -0.79 -1.28 1.53
C GLU A 55 -0.89 -0.21 0.45
N LEU A 56 -1.44 0.95 0.82
CA LEU A 56 -1.65 2.09 -0.07
C LEU A 56 -1.04 3.33 0.60
N SER A 57 -0.11 3.97 -0.08
CA SER A 57 0.59 5.16 0.40
C SER A 57 0.33 6.33 -0.54
N GLY A 58 0.21 7.54 0.02
CA GLY A 58 0.21 8.75 -0.77
C GLY A 58 1.62 9.07 -1.30
N GLY A 59 1.74 10.13 -2.11
CA GLY A 59 3.02 10.55 -2.69
C GLY A 59 4.00 11.19 -1.69
N GLY A 60 3.60 11.36 -0.43
CA GLY A 60 4.38 12.02 0.61
C GLY A 60 3.89 11.66 2.02
N ASN A 61 4.43 12.37 3.02
CA ASN A 61 4.15 12.12 4.45
C ASN A 61 3.16 13.13 5.06
N GLY A 62 2.46 13.90 4.22
CA GLY A 62 1.52 14.92 4.67
C GLY A 62 0.14 14.36 5.03
N ALA A 63 -0.63 15.16 5.78
CA ALA A 63 -2.03 14.82 6.09
C ALA A 63 -2.89 14.67 4.81
N ALA A 64 -2.60 15.46 3.77
CA ALA A 64 -3.27 15.37 2.48
C ALA A 64 -2.94 14.06 1.74
N ASP A 65 -1.68 13.60 1.81
CA ASP A 65 -1.27 12.33 1.22
C ASP A 65 -1.95 11.14 1.89
N GLY A 66 -2.02 11.15 3.23
CA GLY A 66 -2.75 10.15 4.00
C GLY A 66 -4.25 10.17 3.70
N ALA A 67 -4.86 11.35 3.58
CA ALA A 67 -6.26 11.49 3.19
C ALA A 67 -6.53 10.96 1.77
N ALA A 68 -5.64 11.23 0.82
CA ALA A 68 -5.74 10.73 -0.55
C ALA A 68 -5.65 9.19 -0.59
N ALA A 69 -4.69 8.60 0.13
CA ALA A 69 -4.56 7.15 0.23
C ALA A 69 -5.81 6.50 0.88
N ALA A 70 -6.34 7.10 1.94
CA ALA A 70 -7.55 6.62 2.61
C ALA A 70 -8.79 6.69 1.71
N LEU A 71 -9.00 7.80 0.99
CA LEU A 71 -10.11 7.95 0.04
C LEU A 71 -9.98 6.99 -1.13
N PHE A 72 -8.76 6.77 -1.63
CA PHE A 72 -8.49 5.78 -2.66
C PHE A 72 -8.85 4.36 -2.18
N ALA A 73 -8.38 3.97 -1.00
CA ALA A 73 -8.71 2.69 -0.38
C ALA A 73 -10.23 2.51 -0.19
N ALA A 74 -10.92 3.55 0.28
CA ALA A 74 -12.37 3.54 0.45
C ALA A 74 -13.10 3.36 -0.89
N GLY A 75 -12.66 4.06 -1.95
CA GLY A 75 -13.23 3.94 -3.30
C GLY A 75 -13.05 2.55 -3.90
N VAL A 76 -11.90 1.91 -3.66
CA VAL A 76 -11.65 0.51 -4.05
C VAL A 76 -12.56 -0.43 -3.27
N ALA A 77 -12.61 -0.30 -1.95
CA ALA A 77 -13.41 -1.16 -1.08
C ALA A 77 -14.92 -1.05 -1.37
N ALA A 78 -15.42 0.13 -1.74
CA ALA A 78 -16.82 0.36 -2.09
C ALA A 78 -17.31 -0.45 -3.31
N ARG A 79 -16.40 -1.06 -4.07
CA ARG A 79 -16.74 -1.91 -5.22
C ARG A 79 -17.00 -3.36 -4.84
N LEU A 80 -16.71 -3.74 -3.60
CA LEU A 80 -17.03 -5.06 -3.08
C LEU A 80 -18.51 -5.13 -2.71
N SER A 81 -19.13 -6.28 -2.98
CA SER A 81 -20.45 -6.58 -2.43
C SER A 81 -20.35 -6.90 -0.95
N GLY A 82 -21.08 -6.17 -0.10
CA GLY A 82 -21.17 -6.45 1.33
C GLY A 82 -20.80 -5.26 2.19
N LYS A 83 -20.54 -5.53 3.48
CA LYS A 83 -20.19 -4.50 4.46
C LYS A 83 -18.69 -4.23 4.40
N VAL A 84 -18.32 -2.96 4.31
CA VAL A 84 -16.92 -2.50 4.44
C VAL A 84 -16.71 -1.98 5.85
N PHE A 85 -15.66 -2.45 6.52
CA PHE A 85 -15.21 -1.92 7.80
C PHE A 85 -13.95 -1.07 7.56
N MET A 86 -13.96 0.17 8.05
CA MET A 86 -12.86 1.11 7.88
C MET A 86 -12.47 1.69 9.23
N VAL A 87 -11.16 1.68 9.53
CA VAL A 87 -10.58 2.31 10.71
C VAL A 87 -9.77 3.51 10.26
N CYS A 88 -10.18 4.70 10.66
CA CYS A 88 -9.44 5.93 10.43
C CYS A 88 -8.88 6.43 11.76
N HIS A 89 -7.60 6.78 11.80
CA HIS A 89 -7.04 7.50 12.93
C HIS A 89 -7.28 9.01 12.75
N PRO A 90 -7.48 9.76 13.85
CA PRO A 90 -7.65 11.21 13.77
C PRO A 90 -6.42 11.87 13.12
N ALA A 91 -6.67 12.87 12.29
CA ALA A 91 -5.62 13.61 11.58
C ALA A 91 -4.60 14.17 12.58
N GLY A 92 -3.31 13.89 12.35
CA GLY A 92 -2.19 14.35 13.20
C GLY A 92 -1.45 13.26 13.97
N SER A 93 -1.90 12.00 13.93
CA SER A 93 -1.23 10.86 14.61
C SER A 93 -0.28 10.06 13.73
N VAL A 94 -0.10 10.42 12.45
CA VAL A 94 0.90 9.79 11.58
C VAL A 94 2.29 10.11 12.12
N HIS A 95 2.97 9.10 12.66
CA HIS A 95 4.38 9.22 13.03
C HIS A 95 5.16 9.48 11.76
N ALA A 96 5.57 10.73 11.60
CA ALA A 96 6.52 11.12 10.59
C ALA A 96 7.81 10.34 10.87
N GLY A 97 8.28 9.53 9.90
CA GLY A 97 9.51 8.77 10.04
C GLY A 97 10.71 9.67 10.39
N PRO A 98 11.87 9.12 10.78
CA PRO A 98 13.00 9.88 11.31
C PRO A 98 13.55 10.99 10.38
N ASP A 99 13.17 11.01 9.10
CA ASP A 99 13.53 12.04 8.11
C ASP A 99 12.44 13.09 7.85
N ALA A 100 11.36 13.10 8.63
CA ALA A 100 10.38 14.17 8.54
C ALA A 100 10.96 15.46 9.11
N GLY A 101 11.41 16.34 8.21
CA GLY A 101 11.83 17.69 8.53
C GLY A 101 10.86 18.33 9.52
N ARG A 102 11.43 19.00 10.54
CA ARG A 102 10.67 19.61 11.64
C ARG A 102 9.44 20.36 11.11
N PRO A 103 8.25 20.19 11.72
CA PRO A 103 7.12 21.03 11.37
C PRO A 103 7.49 22.48 11.66
N VAL A 104 7.46 23.31 10.62
CA VAL A 104 7.61 24.76 10.74
C VAL A 104 6.29 25.26 11.31
N ALA A 105 6.31 25.71 12.57
CA ALA A 105 5.14 26.34 13.19
C ALA A 105 4.89 27.69 12.51
N GLU A 106 3.76 27.83 11.83
CA GLU A 106 3.27 29.11 11.32
C GLU A 106 2.69 29.92 12.50
N PRO A 107 3.08 31.19 12.70
CA PRO A 107 2.63 31.95 13.87
C PRO A 107 1.16 32.34 13.71
N ALA A 108 0.36 32.04 14.74
CA ALA A 108 -1.01 32.49 14.83
C ALA A 108 -1.06 34.03 14.93
N HIS A 109 -1.63 34.68 13.92
CA HIS A 109 -1.99 36.09 14.01
C HIS A 109 -3.17 36.24 14.98
N HIS A 110 -2.86 36.64 16.22
CA HIS A 110 -3.88 37.16 17.13
C HIS A 110 -4.42 38.49 16.58
N ARG A 111 -5.73 38.53 16.34
CA ARG A 111 -6.49 39.74 16.09
C ARG A 111 -7.09 40.24 17.39
#